data_AF-A0A258RAB1-F1
#
_entry.id   AF-A0A258RAB1-F1
#
_cell.length_a   1.000
_cell.length_b   1.000
_cell.length_c   1.000
_cell.angle_alpha   90.00
_cell.angle_beta   90.00
_cell.angle_gamma   90.00
#
_symmetry.space_group_name_H-M   'P 1'
#
loop_
_entity.id
_entity.type
_entity.pdbx_description
1 polymer ?
#
loop_
_entity_poly.entity_id
_entity_poly.type
_entity_poly.pdbx_seq_one_letter_code
_entity_poly.pdbx_strand_id
1 'polypeptide(L)'
;MTHRTGEKRVRSIAAALRPATLRACESYSRHACKGRTGVSDFKPDLRQVVADIAADMAQRTDRGAVASYIPELAKVPLDQFAIAVTTADGEMICAGDFETAFSIQSISKVFTL
;
A
#
# COMPACT_ATOMS: atom_id res chain seq x y z
N MET A 1 -21.89 -31.33 -27.90
CA MET A 1 -22.55 -30.75 -26.72
C MET A 1 -21.58 -29.81 -26.04
N THR A 2 -21.79 -28.50 -26.22
CA THR A 2 -20.89 -27.42 -25.83
C THR A 2 -20.97 -27.15 -24.33
N HIS A 3 -19.85 -27.30 -23.62
CA HIS A 3 -19.69 -26.88 -22.24
C HIS A 3 -19.76 -25.35 -22.13
N ARG A 4 -20.77 -24.82 -21.43
CA ARG A 4 -20.82 -23.43 -20.96
C ARG A 4 -20.02 -23.34 -19.65
N THR A 5 -18.87 -22.68 -19.67
CA THR A 5 -18.14 -22.31 -18.46
C THR A 5 -18.55 -20.90 -18.07
N GLY A 6 -19.15 -20.77 -16.88
CA GLY A 6 -19.65 -19.52 -16.33
C GLY A 6 -18.54 -18.51 -16.09
N GLU A 7 -18.60 -17.41 -16.85
CA GLU A 7 -17.78 -16.21 -16.71
C GLU A 7 -18.15 -15.49 -15.41
N LYS A 8 -17.38 -15.73 -14.33
CA LYS A 8 -17.46 -14.90 -13.12
C LYS A 8 -16.79 -13.55 -13.41
N ARG A 9 -17.62 -12.58 -13.83
CA ARG A 9 -17.29 -11.15 -13.96
C ARG A 9 -16.67 -10.63 -12.66
N VAL A 10 -15.34 -10.49 -12.63
CA VAL A 10 -14.66 -9.62 -11.68
C VAL A 10 -14.92 -8.19 -12.15
N ARG A 11 -15.95 -7.55 -11.57
CA ARG A 11 -16.22 -6.14 -11.82
C ARG A 11 -15.11 -5.33 -11.16
N SER A 12 -14.21 -4.81 -11.99
CA SER A 12 -13.23 -3.78 -11.63
C SER A 12 -13.95 -2.58 -11.01
N ILE A 13 -13.70 -2.33 -9.71
CA ILE A 13 -14.08 -1.10 -9.01
C ILE A 13 -12.89 -0.12 -9.14
N ALA A 14 -12.46 0.18 -10.37
CA ALA A 14 -11.31 1.06 -10.62
C ALA A 14 -11.68 2.48 -11.08
N ALA A 15 -12.96 2.86 -11.04
CA ALA A 15 -13.39 4.13 -11.62
C ALA A 15 -14.39 4.88 -10.74
N ALA A 16 -13.96 5.44 -9.60
CA ALA A 16 -14.70 6.51 -8.90
C ALA A 16 -13.99 7.16 -7.69
N LEU A 17 -12.65 7.34 -7.66
CA LEU A 17 -12.02 7.92 -6.46
C LEU A 17 -10.90 8.93 -6.76
N ARG A 18 -11.27 10.15 -7.18
CA ARG A 18 -10.59 11.43 -6.83
C ARG A 18 -11.67 12.53 -6.91
N PRO A 19 -12.02 13.24 -5.81
CA PRO A 19 -11.12 14.11 -5.06
C PRO A 19 -11.41 14.14 -3.53
N ALA A 20 -11.60 12.98 -2.89
CA ALA A 20 -11.89 12.90 -1.44
C ALA A 20 -10.71 12.45 -0.57
N THR A 21 -9.63 11.94 -1.17
CA THR A 21 -8.59 11.20 -0.44
C THR A 21 -7.53 12.05 0.25
N LEU A 22 -7.34 13.32 -0.13
CA LEU A 22 -6.52 14.26 0.65
C LEU A 22 -7.04 14.43 2.09
N ARG A 23 -8.35 14.26 2.32
CA ARG A 23 -8.92 14.33 3.68
C ARG A 23 -8.69 13.06 4.49
N ALA A 24 -8.35 11.91 3.89
CA ALA A 24 -8.22 10.65 4.63
C ALA A 24 -6.94 10.61 5.49
N CYS A 25 -5.80 11.09 4.97
CA CYS A 25 -4.59 11.31 5.78
C CYS A 25 -4.83 12.34 6.90
N GLU A 26 -5.62 13.38 6.63
CA GLU A 26 -5.89 14.46 7.60
C GLU A 26 -6.90 14.06 8.68
N SER A 27 -7.85 13.17 8.37
CA SER A 27 -8.92 12.78 9.30
C SER A 27 -8.53 11.68 10.28
N TYR A 28 -7.58 10.79 9.96
CA TYR A 28 -7.09 9.76 10.91
C TYR A 28 -6.17 10.35 12.00
N SER A 29 -5.63 11.55 11.78
CA SER A 29 -4.67 12.23 12.68
C SER A 29 -5.27 12.80 13.98
N ARG A 30 -6.58 12.64 14.25
CA ARG A 30 -7.26 13.27 15.40
C ARG A 30 -7.19 12.52 16.73
N HIS A 31 -6.62 11.32 16.77
CA HIS A 31 -6.45 10.55 18.01
C HIS A 31 -4.98 10.51 18.45
N ALA A 32 -4.37 11.68 18.62
CA ALA A 32 -3.02 11.81 19.17
C ALA A 32 -3.00 11.41 20.65
N CYS A 33 -2.49 10.21 20.93
CA CYS A 33 -2.29 9.73 22.29
C CYS A 33 -1.01 10.37 22.87
N LYS A 34 -1.13 10.92 24.07
CA LYS A 34 -0.12 11.76 24.71
C LYS A 34 0.88 10.88 25.48
N GLY A 35 2.09 10.74 24.94
CA GLY A 35 3.35 10.72 25.71
C GLY A 35 4.02 9.38 26.04
N ARG A 36 5.32 9.27 25.70
CA ARG A 36 6.43 9.07 26.65
C ARG A 36 7.78 9.23 25.92
N THR A 37 8.53 10.29 26.23
CA THR A 37 9.90 10.52 25.74
C THR A 37 10.91 9.91 26.71
N GLY A 38 11.80 9.06 26.21
CA GLY A 38 12.85 8.47 27.03
C GLY A 38 13.85 7.60 26.28
N VAL A 39 14.37 8.06 25.12
CA VAL A 39 15.70 7.69 24.56
C VAL A 39 16.14 8.82 23.61
N SER A 40 17.24 9.50 23.92
CA SER A 40 18.06 10.34 23.03
C SER A 40 19.17 9.46 22.39
N ASP A 41 19.71 9.63 21.18
CA ASP A 41 19.64 10.70 20.18
C ASP A 41 20.20 10.19 18.82
N PHE A 42 19.44 9.36 18.11
CA PHE A 42 19.42 9.33 16.64
C PHE A 42 18.12 8.67 16.22
N LYS A 43 17.03 9.45 16.26
CA LYS A 43 15.77 9.03 15.65
C LYS A 43 15.85 9.53 14.20
N PRO A 44 16.15 8.67 13.21
CA PRO A 44 16.07 9.12 11.83
C PRO A 44 14.66 9.63 11.59
N ASP A 45 14.55 10.76 10.89
CA ASP A 45 13.24 11.27 10.49
C ASP A 45 12.58 10.22 9.60
N LEU A 46 11.56 9.54 10.16
CA LEU A 46 10.86 8.47 9.47
C LEU A 46 10.24 8.96 8.16
N ARG A 47 9.87 10.25 8.08
CA ARG A 47 9.36 10.84 6.83
C ARG A 47 10.43 10.86 5.76
N GLN A 48 11.64 11.31 6.13
CA GLN A 48 12.78 11.32 5.22
C GLN A 48 13.17 9.91 4.80
N VAL A 49 13.28 8.97 5.74
CA VAL A 49 13.63 7.58 5.44
C VAL A 49 12.63 6.94 4.48
N VAL A 50 11.33 7.13 4.72
CA VAL A 50 10.27 6.59 3.85
C VAL A 50 10.32 7.21 2.45
N ALA A 51 10.59 8.52 2.36
CA ALA A 51 10.77 9.20 1.08
C ALA A 51 12.01 8.71 0.33
N ASP A 52 13.14 8.54 1.02
CA ASP A 52 14.41 8.05 0.46
C ASP A 52 14.26 6.63 -0.08
N ILE A 53 13.63 5.73 0.68
CA ILE A 53 13.33 4.36 0.23
C ILE A 53 12.49 4.38 -1.05
N ALA A 54 11.46 5.23 -1.12
CA ALA A 54 10.62 5.32 -2.30
C ALA A 54 11.39 5.85 -3.52
N ALA A 55 12.25 6.85 -3.32
CA ALA A 55 13.11 7.39 -4.36
C ALA A 55 14.13 6.35 -4.87
N ASP A 56 14.81 5.66 -3.96
CA ASP A 56 15.75 4.58 -4.27
C ASP A 56 15.06 3.46 -5.05
N MET A 57 13.88 3.04 -4.58
CA MET A 57 13.11 2.03 -5.28
C MET A 57 12.71 2.49 -6.67
N ALA A 58 12.28 3.74 -6.86
CA ALA A 58 11.92 4.27 -8.18
C ALA A 58 13.07 4.18 -9.21
N GLN A 59 14.33 4.19 -8.77
CA GLN A 59 15.51 4.04 -9.64
C GLN A 59 15.94 2.58 -9.87
N ARG A 60 15.45 1.63 -9.07
CA ARG A 60 15.80 0.21 -9.18
C ARG A 60 15.17 -0.43 -10.41
N THR A 61 15.98 -1.03 -11.27
CA THR A 61 15.55 -1.81 -12.44
C THR A 61 15.52 -3.31 -12.18
N ASP A 62 16.15 -3.77 -11.10
CA ASP A 62 16.28 -5.16 -10.66
C ASP A 62 15.06 -5.60 -9.82
N ARG A 63 13.87 -5.64 -10.43
CA ARG A 63 12.58 -5.80 -9.73
C ARG A 63 11.92 -7.17 -9.82
N GLY A 64 12.64 -8.19 -10.30
CA GLY A 64 12.11 -9.56 -10.44
C GLY A 64 11.02 -9.66 -11.51
N ALA A 65 10.07 -10.57 -11.33
CA ALA A 65 8.98 -10.83 -12.27
C ALA A 65 7.62 -10.85 -11.56
N VAL A 66 6.60 -10.28 -12.19
CA VAL A 66 5.22 -10.31 -11.70
C VAL A 66 4.66 -11.74 -11.79
N ALA A 67 3.84 -12.12 -10.80
CA ALA A 67 3.17 -13.43 -10.76
C ALA A 67 2.23 -13.62 -11.97
N SER A 68 2.67 -14.37 -12.96
CA SER A 68 1.95 -14.59 -14.22
C SER A 68 0.86 -15.66 -14.16
N TYR A 69 0.86 -16.50 -13.12
CA TYR A 69 -0.15 -17.56 -12.93
C TYR A 69 -1.49 -17.01 -12.41
N ILE A 70 -1.57 -15.74 -11.98
CA ILE A 70 -2.80 -15.03 -11.62
C ILE A 70 -3.02 -13.91 -12.64
N PRO A 71 -4.02 -14.03 -13.56
CA PRO A 71 -4.21 -13.10 -14.67
C PRO A 71 -4.42 -11.64 -14.25
N GLU A 72 -5.00 -11.40 -13.08
CA GLU A 72 -5.22 -10.05 -12.55
C GLU A 72 -3.93 -9.42 -12.04
N LEU A 73 -3.00 -10.21 -11.48
CA LEU A 73 -1.70 -9.72 -11.03
C LEU A 73 -0.76 -9.47 -12.20
N ALA A 74 -0.84 -10.28 -13.26
CA ALA A 74 -0.03 -10.14 -14.47
C ALA A 74 -0.18 -8.78 -15.18
N LYS A 75 -1.24 -8.02 -14.88
CA LYS A 75 -1.53 -6.70 -15.46
C LYS A 75 -0.94 -5.53 -14.66
N VAL A 76 -0.39 -5.80 -13.48
CA VAL A 76 0.14 -4.77 -12.58
C VAL A 76 1.52 -4.31 -13.09
N PRO A 77 1.79 -2.99 -13.17
CA PRO A 77 3.11 -2.48 -13.54
C PRO A 77 4.20 -2.98 -12.58
N LEU A 78 5.31 -3.45 -13.14
CA LEU A 78 6.41 -4.07 -12.38
C LEU A 78 7.22 -3.05 -11.58
N ASP A 79 7.19 -1.80 -12.01
CA ASP A 79 7.80 -0.63 -11.38
C ASP A 79 6.95 -0.03 -10.25
N GLN A 80 5.68 -0.44 -10.12
CA GLN A 80 4.80 0.03 -9.06
C GLN A 80 5.38 -0.27 -7.68
N PHE A 81 5.43 0.73 -6.81
CA PHE A 81 5.96 0.59 -5.46
C PHE A 81 5.22 1.52 -4.50
N ALA A 82 4.92 1.01 -3.31
CA ALA A 82 4.31 1.80 -2.25
C ALA A 82 4.82 1.33 -0.88
N ILE A 83 4.93 2.28 0.04
CA ILE A 83 5.23 2.03 1.44
C ILE A 83 4.37 2.95 2.31
N ALA A 84 3.82 2.40 3.38
CA ALA A 84 3.06 3.12 4.39
C ALA A 84 3.49 2.65 5.78
N VAL A 85 3.80 3.59 6.65
CA VAL A 85 4.24 3.36 8.03
C VAL A 85 3.25 4.06 8.96
N THR A 86 2.60 3.31 9.84
CA THR A 86 1.76 3.84 10.90
C THR A 86 2.49 3.68 12.24
N THR A 87 2.75 4.78 12.93
CA THR A 87 3.38 4.78 14.26
C THR A 87 2.35 4.40 15.33
N ALA A 88 2.83 4.01 16.52
CA ALA A 88 1.96 3.75 17.67
C ALA A 88 1.17 5.00 18.12
N ASP A 89 1.67 6.19 17.78
CA ASP A 89 1.01 7.48 18.06
C ASP A 89 -0.11 7.81 17.05
N GLY A 90 -0.31 6.96 16.04
CA GLY A 90 -1.33 7.12 14.99
C GLY A 90 -0.89 7.99 13.81
N GLU A 91 0.35 8.50 13.80
CA GLU A 91 0.90 9.17 12.63
C GLU A 91 1.13 8.17 11.49
N MET A 92 0.60 8.50 10.31
CA MET A 92 0.80 7.72 9.09
C MET A 92 1.74 8.48 8.14
N ILE A 93 2.77 7.78 7.66
CA ILE A 93 3.78 8.28 6.74
C ILE A 93 3.74 7.37 5.51
N CYS A 94 3.46 7.94 4.33
CA CYS A 94 3.33 7.18 3.10
C CYS A 94 4.22 7.73 1.99
N ALA A 95 4.66 6.86 1.08
CA ALA A 95 5.34 7.24 -0.16
C ALA A 95 5.04 6.23 -1.28
N GLY A 96 5.24 6.65 -2.53
CA GLY A 96 4.91 5.87 -3.72
C GLY A 96 3.41 5.76 -3.98
N ASP A 97 2.98 4.68 -4.63
CA ASP A 97 1.61 4.46 -5.13
C ASP A 97 0.65 3.95 -4.05
N PHE A 98 0.77 4.42 -2.79
CA PHE A 98 0.07 3.88 -1.62
C PHE A 98 -1.45 3.95 -1.67
N GLU A 99 -2.02 4.81 -2.52
CA GLU A 99 -3.46 4.91 -2.75
C GLU A 99 -3.98 3.85 -3.73
N THR A 100 -3.11 3.10 -4.41
CA THR A 100 -3.53 2.09 -5.36
C THR A 100 -4.02 0.84 -4.65
N ALA A 101 -5.30 0.52 -4.80
CA ALA A 101 -5.88 -0.67 -4.22
C ALA A 101 -5.31 -1.94 -4.87
N PHE A 102 -5.03 -2.95 -4.05
CA PHE A 102 -4.61 -4.28 -4.48
C PHE A 102 -5.22 -5.36 -3.59
N SER A 103 -5.22 -6.60 -4.06
CA SER A 103 -5.69 -7.75 -3.28
C SER A 103 -4.71 -8.07 -2.15
N ILE A 104 -5.20 -8.18 -0.92
CA ILE A 104 -4.38 -8.54 0.25
C ILE A 104 -3.85 -9.98 0.21
N GLN A 105 -4.38 -10.84 -0.66
CA GLN A 105 -3.93 -12.24 -0.85
C GLN A 105 -3.75 -12.97 0.50
N SER A 106 -2.65 -13.72 0.67
CA SER A 106 -2.39 -14.52 1.87
C SER A 106 -2.24 -13.71 3.16
N ILE A 107 -2.08 -12.39 3.12
CA ILE A 107 -2.08 -11.54 4.31
C ILE A 107 -3.43 -11.64 5.04
N SER A 108 -4.52 -11.87 4.31
CA SER A 108 -5.85 -12.14 4.88
C SER A 108 -5.88 -13.27 5.91
N LYS A 109 -4.99 -14.26 5.81
CA LYS A 109 -5.01 -15.44 6.67
C LYS A 109 -4.85 -15.08 8.15
N VAL A 110 -4.09 -14.03 8.46
CA VAL A 110 -3.88 -13.58 9.85
C VAL A 110 -5.20 -13.16 10.52
N PHE A 111 -6.18 -12.70 9.75
CA PHE A 111 -7.48 -12.24 10.26
C PHE A 111 -8.53 -13.35 10.33
N THR A 112 -8.22 -14.53 9.82
CA THR A 112 -9.17 -15.67 9.74
C THR A 112 -8.74 -16.86 10.60
N LEU A 113 -7.60 -16.78 11.28
CA LEU A 113 -7.07 -17.80 12.18
C LEU A 113 -7.54 -17.60 13.62
#